data_AF-A0A3D3STV3-F1
#
_entry.id   AF-A0A3D3STV3-F1
#
_cell.length_a   1.000
_cell.length_b   1.000
_cell.length_c   1.000
_cell.angle_alpha   90.00
_cell.angle_beta   90.00
_cell.angle_gamma   90.00
#
_symmetry.space_group_name_H-M   'P 1'
#
loop_
_entity.id
_entity.type
_entity.pdbx_description
1 polymer ?
#
loop_
_entity_poly.entity_id
_entity_poly.type
_entity_poly.pdbx_seq_one_letter_code
_entity_poly.pdbx_strand_id
1 'polypeptide(L)'
;AGLERSAQSLRLAAQAFGLGRYSWPEPSSSSHQGLASALSELKDALRKVQSVFTEMSTDDPELQRIEARLHDCSARVRLFQEASTHDDQAHVQWLEQNSFGLSLHRSPLSLADVLAPVMQNAAAPWLFLSATLSLGGSSDKPFEYFKDRLGLHDAREG
;
A
#
# COMPACT_ATOMS: atom_id res chain seq x y z
N ALA A 1 -20.51 16.79 -1.94
CA ALA A 1 -20.13 17.11 -3.34
C ALA A 1 -18.62 17.07 -3.60
N GLY A 2 -17.75 17.47 -2.67
CA GLY A 2 -16.29 17.54 -2.92
C GLY A 2 -15.60 16.19 -3.16
N LEU A 3 -15.94 15.16 -2.36
CA LEU A 3 -15.28 13.84 -2.40
C LEU A 3 -15.54 13.07 -3.69
N GLU A 4 -16.79 13.02 -4.15
CA GLU A 4 -17.14 12.35 -5.40
C GLU A 4 -16.46 13.01 -6.60
N ARG A 5 -16.44 14.36 -6.62
CA ARG A 5 -15.77 15.12 -7.67
C ARG A 5 -14.27 14.83 -7.72
N SER A 6 -13.57 14.82 -6.58
CA SER A 6 -12.13 14.53 -6.57
C SER A 6 -11.82 13.08 -6.95
N ALA A 7 -12.67 12.12 -6.56
CA ALA A 7 -12.56 10.75 -7.03
C ALA A 7 -12.76 10.65 -8.56
N GLN A 8 -13.70 11.41 -9.12
CA GLN A 8 -13.92 11.48 -10.56
C GLN A 8 -12.74 12.13 -11.29
N SER A 9 -12.17 13.22 -10.75
CA SER A 9 -10.95 13.84 -11.30
C SER A 9 -9.79 12.85 -11.38
N LEU A 10 -9.58 12.04 -10.33
CA LEU A 10 -8.54 11.01 -10.32
C LEU A 10 -8.81 9.94 -11.39
N ARG A 11 -10.06 9.50 -11.53
CA ARG A 11 -10.46 8.56 -12.58
C ARG A 11 -10.21 9.14 -13.98
N LEU A 12 -10.56 10.40 -14.22
CA LEU A 12 -10.33 11.07 -15.50
C LEU A 12 -8.83 11.19 -15.83
N ALA A 13 -8.00 11.54 -14.84
CA ALA A 13 -6.55 11.57 -15.02
C ALA A 13 -5.97 10.19 -15.41
N ALA A 14 -6.55 9.11 -14.89
CA ALA A 14 -6.16 7.74 -15.25
C ALA A 14 -6.64 7.30 -16.65
N GLN A 15 -7.70 7.90 -17.22
CA GLN A 15 -8.24 7.46 -18.52
C GLN A 15 -7.25 7.56 -19.68
N ALA A 16 -6.25 8.44 -19.58
CA ALA A 16 -5.18 8.57 -20.57
C ALA A 16 -4.37 7.27 -20.76
N PHE A 17 -4.37 6.38 -19.77
CA PHE A 17 -3.64 5.10 -19.84
C PHE A 17 -4.44 4.02 -20.59
N GLY A 18 -5.78 4.09 -20.58
CA GLY A 18 -6.66 3.06 -21.13
C GLY A 18 -7.04 1.98 -20.11
N LEU A 19 -7.69 0.91 -20.59
CA LEU A 19 -8.06 -0.23 -19.74
C LEU A 19 -6.85 -1.16 -19.57
N GLY A 20 -6.55 -1.54 -18.33
CA GLY A 20 -5.46 -2.44 -18.00
C GLY A 20 -4.65 -2.03 -16.78
N ARG A 21 -3.48 -2.66 -16.63
CA ARG A 21 -2.54 -2.42 -15.53
C ARG A 21 -1.36 -1.60 -16.04
N TYR A 22 -1.03 -0.51 -15.34
CA TYR A 22 0.05 0.40 -15.69
C TYR A 22 0.90 0.72 -14.47
N SER A 23 2.22 0.75 -14.64
CA SER A 23 3.11 1.24 -13.58
C SER A 23 2.73 2.66 -13.21
N TRP A 24 2.88 3.02 -11.93
CA TRP A 24 2.77 4.41 -11.54
C TRP A 24 3.82 5.23 -12.31
N PRO A 25 3.45 6.36 -12.93
CA PRO A 25 4.38 7.06 -13.81
C PRO A 25 5.52 7.74 -13.04
N GLU A 26 6.65 7.89 -13.72
CA GLU A 26 7.83 8.59 -13.19
C GLU A 26 7.50 10.03 -12.77
N PRO A 27 8.07 10.55 -11.66
CA PRO A 27 7.76 11.88 -11.13
C PRO A 27 7.94 13.04 -12.13
N SER A 28 8.83 12.87 -13.11
CA SER A 28 9.12 13.87 -14.16
C SER A 28 8.08 13.92 -15.29
N SER A 29 7.18 12.94 -15.37
CA SER A 29 6.19 12.86 -16.45
C SER A 29 4.97 13.76 -16.19
N SER A 30 4.42 14.35 -17.26
CA SER A 30 3.17 15.13 -17.18
C SER A 30 2.00 14.29 -16.65
N SER A 31 1.95 13.00 -17.01
CA SER A 31 0.95 12.06 -16.52
C SER A 31 1.06 11.84 -15.00
N HIS A 32 2.28 11.78 -14.45
CA HIS A 32 2.48 11.74 -12.99
C HIS A 32 1.92 13.01 -12.34
N GLN A 33 2.24 14.19 -12.87
CA GLN A 33 1.79 15.45 -12.28
C GLN A 33 0.26 15.55 -12.23
N GLY A 34 -0.44 15.13 -13.29
CA GLY A 34 -1.91 15.07 -13.31
C GLY A 34 -2.49 14.09 -12.29
N LEU A 35 -1.97 12.87 -12.23
CA LEU A 35 -2.40 11.85 -11.27
C LEU A 35 -2.11 12.24 -9.82
N ALA A 36 -0.91 12.76 -9.54
CA ALA A 36 -0.47 13.17 -8.22
C ALA A 36 -1.30 14.36 -7.71
N SER A 37 -1.60 15.33 -8.56
CA SER A 37 -2.49 16.45 -8.24
C SER A 37 -3.89 15.96 -7.88
N ALA A 38 -4.50 15.13 -8.73
CA ALA A 38 -5.84 14.60 -8.49
C ALA A 38 -5.90 13.71 -7.22
N LEU A 39 -4.83 12.94 -6.94
CA LEU A 39 -4.72 12.15 -5.72
C LEU A 39 -4.60 13.05 -4.47
N SER A 40 -3.90 14.19 -4.58
CA SER A 40 -3.83 15.17 -3.50
C SER A 40 -5.18 15.83 -3.23
N GLU A 41 -5.93 16.16 -4.28
CA GLU A 41 -7.30 16.67 -4.15
C GLU A 41 -8.23 15.66 -3.46
N LEU A 42 -8.09 14.37 -3.80
CA LEU A 42 -8.84 13.29 -3.15
C LEU A 42 -8.50 13.19 -1.66
N LYS A 43 -7.21 13.22 -1.32
CA LYS A 43 -6.74 13.24 0.07
C LYS A 43 -7.33 14.42 0.85
N ASP A 44 -7.29 15.62 0.28
CA ASP A 44 -7.80 16.81 0.95
C ASP A 44 -9.33 16.78 1.10
N ALA A 45 -10.04 16.23 0.13
CA ALA A 45 -11.48 16.00 0.24
C ALA A 45 -11.81 14.98 1.36
N LEU A 46 -11.06 13.88 1.47
CA LEU A 46 -11.22 12.90 2.54
C LEU A 46 -10.99 13.53 3.92
N ARG A 47 -9.90 14.31 4.09
CA ARG A 47 -9.61 15.02 5.35
C ARG A 47 -10.73 15.97 5.77
N LYS A 48 -11.32 16.70 4.83
CA LYS A 48 -12.45 17.61 5.11
C LYS A 48 -13.68 16.86 5.60
N VAL A 49 -13.94 15.66 5.07
CA VAL A 49 -15.03 14.81 5.59
C VAL A 49 -14.66 14.31 6.99
N GLN A 50 -13.41 13.90 7.21
CA GLN A 50 -12.96 13.40 8.52
C GLN A 50 -13.12 14.44 9.63
N SER A 51 -12.76 15.70 9.38
CA SER A 51 -12.89 16.76 10.39
C SER A 51 -14.35 16.94 10.84
N VAL A 52 -15.31 16.81 9.92
CA VAL A 52 -16.74 16.88 10.26
C VAL A 52 -17.15 15.71 11.16
N PHE A 53 -16.67 14.49 10.89
CA PHE A 53 -16.96 13.34 11.75
C PHE A 53 -16.31 13.47 13.13
N THR A 54 -15.10 14.00 13.23
CA THR A 54 -14.42 14.21 14.51
C THR A 54 -15.14 15.25 15.40
N GLU A 55 -15.77 16.26 14.79
CA GLU A 55 -16.58 17.26 15.51
C GLU A 55 -17.94 16.70 15.96
N MET A 56 -18.44 15.65 15.30
CA MET A 56 -19.69 14.98 15.64
C MET A 56 -19.44 13.79 16.58
N SER A 57 -19.64 13.98 17.88
CA SER A 57 -19.73 12.84 18.79
C SER A 57 -20.98 12.02 18.45
N THR A 58 -20.81 10.72 18.24
CA THR A 58 -21.92 9.84 17.84
C THR A 58 -21.73 8.42 18.38
N ASP A 59 -22.71 7.98 19.18
CA ASP A 59 -22.83 6.61 19.66
C ASP A 59 -23.52 5.67 18.64
N ASP A 60 -23.89 6.20 17.47
CA ASP A 60 -24.50 5.43 16.39
C ASP A 60 -23.47 4.49 15.72
N PRO A 61 -23.73 3.18 15.70
CA PRO A 61 -22.78 2.19 15.17
C PRO A 61 -22.61 2.27 13.64
N GLU A 62 -23.57 2.77 12.88
CA GLU A 62 -23.42 2.94 11.43
C GLU A 62 -22.50 4.12 11.11
N LEU A 63 -22.64 5.22 11.83
CA LEU A 63 -21.76 6.38 11.68
C LEU A 63 -20.31 6.07 12.11
N GLN A 64 -20.12 5.27 13.16
CA GLN A 64 -18.79 4.76 13.54
C GLN A 64 -18.16 3.89 12.44
N ARG A 65 -18.95 3.05 11.74
CA ARG A 65 -18.45 2.27 10.60
C ARG A 65 -18.03 3.17 9.43
N ILE A 66 -18.79 4.24 9.18
CA ILE A 66 -18.45 5.20 8.12
C ILE A 66 -17.15 5.94 8.48
N GLU A 67 -16.99 6.38 9.74
CA GLU A 67 -15.77 7.01 10.22
C GLU A 67 -14.55 6.10 10.09
N ALA A 68 -14.67 4.84 10.53
CA ALA A 68 -13.61 3.85 10.41
C ALA A 68 -13.20 3.62 8.94
N ARG A 69 -14.19 3.51 8.03
CA ARG A 69 -13.94 3.37 6.60
C ARG A 69 -13.26 4.62 6.02
N LEU A 70 -13.66 5.80 6.46
CA LEU A 70 -13.04 7.05 6.02
C LEU A 70 -11.58 7.16 6.48
N HIS A 71 -11.28 6.72 7.71
CA HIS A 71 -9.92 6.62 8.22
C HIS A 71 -9.06 5.67 7.40
N ASP A 72 -9.55 4.46 7.11
CA ASP A 72 -8.86 3.47 6.27
C ASP A 72 -8.58 4.04 4.86
N CYS A 73 -9.56 4.68 4.22
CA CYS A 73 -9.36 5.32 2.92
C CYS A 73 -8.29 6.42 2.96
N SER A 74 -8.34 7.31 3.96
CA SER A 74 -7.33 8.37 4.11
C SER A 74 -5.93 7.81 4.36
N ALA A 75 -5.81 6.79 5.20
CA ALA A 75 -4.53 6.14 5.49
C ALA A 75 -3.94 5.49 4.23
N ARG A 76 -4.76 4.78 3.44
CA ARG A 76 -4.34 4.15 2.18
C ARG A 76 -3.88 5.18 1.14
N VAL A 77 -4.61 6.29 0.99
CA VAL A 77 -4.22 7.37 0.06
C VAL A 77 -2.90 8.01 0.49
N ARG A 78 -2.72 8.27 1.79
CA ARG A 78 -1.48 8.82 2.34
C ARG A 78 -0.30 7.87 2.09
N LEU A 79 -0.46 6.60 2.42
CA LEU A 79 0.55 5.56 2.18
C LEU A 79 0.91 5.47 0.69
N PHE A 80 -0.07 5.55 -0.21
CA PHE A 80 0.22 5.54 -1.64
C PHE A 80 1.06 6.77 -2.06
N GLN A 81 0.79 7.97 -1.52
CA GLN A 81 1.55 9.17 -1.87
C GLN A 81 2.98 9.19 -1.31
N GLU A 82 3.20 8.68 -0.10
CA GLU A 82 4.53 8.67 0.54
C GLU A 82 5.55 7.92 -0.32
N ALA A 83 5.17 6.74 -0.83
CA ALA A 83 6.02 5.92 -1.70
C ALA A 83 6.38 6.60 -3.04
N SER A 84 5.57 7.55 -3.50
CA SER A 84 5.82 8.28 -4.75
C SER A 84 6.73 9.50 -4.58
N THR A 85 7.06 9.88 -3.33
CA THR A 85 7.82 11.11 -3.01
C THR A 85 9.21 10.84 -2.47
N HIS A 86 9.41 9.69 -1.83
CA HIS A 86 10.73 9.23 -1.43
C HIS A 86 11.31 8.40 -2.57
N ASP A 87 12.63 8.40 -2.74
CA ASP A 87 13.39 7.44 -3.57
C ASP A 87 13.31 6.03 -2.94
N ASP A 88 12.09 5.62 -2.61
CA ASP A 88 11.72 4.44 -1.86
C ASP A 88 11.76 3.29 -2.85
N GLN A 89 12.99 2.86 -3.19
CA GLN A 89 13.30 1.60 -3.85
C GLN A 89 12.79 0.37 -3.07
N ALA A 90 12.01 0.58 -2.00
CA ALA A 90 11.34 -0.43 -1.21
C ALA A 90 9.94 -0.78 -1.71
N HIS A 91 9.32 0.00 -2.62
CA HIS A 91 7.94 -0.25 -3.06
C HIS A 91 7.74 -0.16 -4.57
N VAL A 92 6.85 -1.02 -5.10
CA VAL A 92 6.30 -0.91 -6.46
C VAL A 92 4.87 -0.40 -6.39
N GLN A 93 4.54 0.54 -7.28
CA GLN A 93 3.21 1.10 -7.40
C GLN A 93 2.67 0.89 -8.81
N TRP A 94 1.39 0.54 -8.92
CA TRP A 94 0.69 0.46 -10.19
C TRP A 94 -0.76 0.88 -10.04
N LEU A 95 -1.33 1.33 -11.14
CA LEU A 95 -2.76 1.56 -11.27
C LEU A 95 -3.38 0.45 -12.14
N GLU A 96 -4.61 0.12 -11.84
CA GLU A 96 -5.43 -0.77 -12.65
C GLU A 96 -6.74 -0.08 -12.98
N GLN A 97 -6.98 0.14 -14.27
CA GLN A 97 -8.22 0.72 -14.75
C GLN A 97 -9.06 -0.35 -15.45
N ASN A 98 -10.29 -0.53 -14.96
CA ASN A 98 -11.28 -1.40 -15.57
C ASN A 98 -12.54 -0.62 -15.93
N SER A 99 -13.53 -1.29 -16.53
CA SER A 99 -14.81 -0.66 -16.92
C SER A 99 -15.59 -0.11 -15.73
N PHE A 100 -15.39 -0.67 -14.53
CA PHE A 100 -16.14 -0.34 -13.32
C PHE A 100 -15.46 0.71 -12.44
N GLY A 101 -14.14 0.87 -12.52
CA GLY A 101 -13.41 1.77 -11.64
C GLY A 101 -11.90 1.82 -11.86
N LEU A 102 -11.24 2.45 -10.89
CA LEU A 102 -9.80 2.62 -10.79
C LEU A 102 -9.33 2.03 -9.46
N SER A 103 -8.33 1.18 -9.51
CA SER A 103 -7.64 0.63 -8.34
C SER A 103 -6.20 1.13 -8.31
N LEU A 104 -5.74 1.51 -7.12
CA LEU A 104 -4.35 1.88 -6.85
C LEU A 104 -3.71 0.79 -5.99
N HIS A 105 -2.55 0.32 -6.41
CA HIS A 105 -1.85 -0.77 -5.75
C HIS A 105 -0.45 -0.35 -5.35
N ARG A 106 -0.08 -0.70 -4.12
CA ARG A 106 1.28 -0.57 -3.57
C ARG A 106 1.68 -1.93 -3.03
N SER A 107 2.87 -2.41 -3.39
CA SER A 107 3.47 -3.59 -2.80
C SER A 107 4.90 -3.28 -2.39
N PRO A 108 5.37 -3.71 -1.22
CA PRO A 108 6.80 -3.71 -0.94
C PRO A 108 7.55 -4.64 -1.91
N LEU A 109 8.79 -4.29 -2.22
CA LEU A 109 9.73 -5.09 -3.00
C LEU A 109 10.33 -6.22 -2.15
N SER A 110 10.48 -5.97 -0.85
CA SER A 110 10.92 -6.95 0.14
C SER A 110 9.91 -7.04 1.28
N LEU A 111 9.57 -8.26 1.69
CA LEU A 111 8.78 -8.49 2.90
C LEU A 111 9.65 -8.56 4.16
N ALA A 112 10.99 -8.62 4.01
CA ALA A 112 11.92 -8.74 5.12
C ALA A 112 11.72 -7.62 6.15
N ASP A 113 11.65 -6.36 5.68
CA ASP A 113 11.51 -5.19 6.54
C ASP A 113 10.15 -5.14 7.26
N VAL A 114 9.13 -5.78 6.68
CA VAL A 114 7.78 -5.87 7.27
C VAL A 114 7.70 -7.00 8.29
N LEU A 115 8.29 -8.15 7.97
CA LEU A 115 8.12 -9.39 8.75
C LEU A 115 9.15 -9.53 9.87
N ALA A 116 10.38 -9.06 9.68
CA ALA A 116 11.44 -9.19 10.69
C ALA A 116 11.05 -8.55 12.03
N PRO A 117 10.50 -7.31 12.10
CA PRO A 117 10.09 -6.72 13.37
C PRO A 117 8.95 -7.50 14.05
N VAL A 118 8.00 -8.03 13.26
CA VAL A 118 6.89 -8.84 13.79
C VAL A 118 7.41 -10.13 14.41
N MET A 119 8.36 -10.78 13.72
CA MET A 119 8.95 -12.03 14.20
C MET A 119 9.84 -11.82 15.42
N GLN A 120 10.63 -10.73 15.46
CA GLN A 120 11.50 -10.38 16.59
C GLN A 120 10.72 -9.99 17.85
N ASN A 121 9.56 -9.35 17.69
CA ASN A 121 8.72 -8.93 18.80
C ASN A 121 7.77 -10.02 19.32
N ALA A 122 7.79 -11.22 18.73
CA ALA A 122 6.93 -12.31 19.15
C ALA A 122 7.40 -12.87 20.51
N ALA A 123 6.45 -13.07 21.43
CA ALA A 123 6.72 -13.62 22.76
C ALA A 123 7.06 -15.13 22.75
N ALA A 124 7.01 -15.79 21.59
CA ALA A 124 7.20 -17.21 21.42
C ALA A 124 8.12 -17.50 20.22
N PRO A 125 8.84 -18.64 20.22
CA PRO A 125 9.68 -19.02 19.09
C PRO A 125 8.84 -19.40 17.87
N TRP A 126 9.38 -19.14 16.68
CA TRP A 126 8.78 -19.54 15.40
C TRP A 126 9.36 -20.86 14.91
N LEU A 127 8.49 -21.77 14.48
CA LEU A 127 8.86 -23.02 13.82
C LEU A 127 8.34 -23.00 12.38
N PHE A 128 9.26 -23.01 11.42
CA PHE A 128 8.94 -23.06 9.99
C PHE A 128 9.18 -24.46 9.45
N LEU A 129 8.15 -25.10 8.92
CA LEU A 129 8.20 -26.44 8.36
C LEU A 129 7.57 -26.45 6.98
N SER A 130 8.33 -26.83 5.95
CA SER A 130 7.81 -27.16 4.63
C SER A 130 8.82 -28.02 3.87
N ALA A 131 8.33 -28.88 2.98
CA ALA A 131 9.15 -29.74 2.12
C ALA A 131 9.98 -28.96 1.09
N THR A 132 9.71 -27.66 0.91
CA THR A 132 10.34 -26.83 -0.13
C THR A 132 11.08 -25.61 0.43
N LEU A 133 11.36 -25.56 1.75
CA LEU A 133 12.04 -24.41 2.37
C LEU A 133 13.43 -24.15 1.80
N SER A 134 14.13 -25.19 1.33
CA SER A 134 15.48 -25.07 0.80
C SER A 134 15.54 -24.62 -0.67
N LEU A 135 14.39 -24.30 -1.28
CA LEU A 135 14.34 -23.90 -2.68
C LEU A 135 15.03 -22.55 -2.90
N GLY A 136 15.97 -22.51 -3.85
CA GLY A 136 16.71 -21.30 -4.19
C GLY A 136 17.93 -21.02 -3.29
N GLY A 137 18.20 -21.87 -2.29
CA GLY A 137 19.43 -21.83 -1.51
C GLY A 137 20.61 -22.55 -2.18
N SER A 138 21.81 -22.31 -1.68
CA SER A 138 23.03 -23.02 -2.09
C SER A 138 23.17 -24.35 -1.31
N SER A 139 23.97 -25.29 -1.82
CA SER A 139 24.29 -26.54 -1.12
C SER A 139 24.84 -26.32 0.29
N ASP A 140 25.65 -25.27 0.47
CA ASP A 140 26.26 -24.92 1.77
C ASP A 140 25.34 -24.09 2.67
N LYS A 141 24.29 -23.49 2.10
CA LYS A 141 23.32 -22.64 2.79
C LYS A 141 21.91 -22.88 2.23
N PRO A 142 21.31 -24.04 2.54
CA PRO A 142 20.07 -24.47 1.90
C PRO A 142 18.90 -23.51 2.17
N PHE A 143 18.87 -22.82 3.32
CA PHE A 143 17.75 -21.96 3.71
C PHE A 143 18.01 -20.45 3.55
N GLU A 144 19.11 -20.04 2.92
CA GLU A 144 19.49 -18.62 2.78
C GLU A 144 18.41 -17.80 2.06
N TYR A 145 17.87 -18.31 0.94
CA TYR A 145 16.80 -17.65 0.19
C TYR A 145 15.55 -17.37 1.05
N PHE A 146 15.16 -18.34 1.89
CA PHE A 146 14.02 -18.20 2.78
C PHE A 146 14.30 -17.17 3.89
N LYS A 147 15.49 -17.23 4.50
CA LYS A 147 15.90 -16.31 5.55
C LYS A 147 15.96 -14.87 5.04
N ASP A 148 16.51 -14.65 3.86
CA ASP A 148 16.61 -13.32 3.27
C ASP A 148 15.24 -12.71 2.96
N ARG A 149 14.29 -13.51 2.44
CA ARG A 149 12.92 -13.04 2.17
C ARG A 149 12.13 -12.63 3.42
N LEU A 150 12.47 -13.20 4.57
CA LEU A 150 11.83 -12.92 5.87
C LEU A 150 12.64 -11.99 6.77
N GLY A 151 13.87 -11.63 6.39
CA GLY A 151 14.79 -10.84 7.24
C GLY A 151 15.31 -11.61 8.45
N LEU A 152 15.44 -12.93 8.34
CA LEU A 152 15.86 -13.84 9.41
C LEU A 152 17.35 -14.17 9.35
N HIS A 153 18.20 -13.17 9.15
CA HIS A 153 19.63 -13.39 8.91
C HIS A 153 20.34 -14.09 10.09
N ASP A 154 19.90 -13.86 11.32
CA ASP A 154 20.45 -14.46 12.54
C ASP A 154 19.81 -15.82 12.90
N ALA A 155 18.84 -16.31 12.12
CA ALA A 155 18.18 -17.58 12.42
C ALA A 155 19.16 -18.76 12.29
N ARG A 156 19.13 -19.66 13.27
CA ARG A 156 19.94 -20.87 13.28
C ARG A 156 19.18 -22.01 12.59
N GLU A 157 19.91 -22.74 11.76
CA GLU A 157 19.45 -23.93 11.05
C GLU A 157 19.90 -25.16 11.85
N GLY A 158 19.06 -26.19 11.93
CA GLY A 158 19.30 -27.41 12.71
C GLY A 158 19.73 -28.60 11.88
#